data_AF-A0AAW5YDE9-F1
#
_entry.id   AF-A0AAW5YDE9-F1
#
_cell.length_a   1.000
_cell.length_b   1.000
_cell.length_c   1.000
_cell.angle_alpha   90.00
_cell.angle_beta   90.00
_cell.angle_gamma   90.00
#
_symmetry.space_group_name_H-M   'P 1'
#
loop_
_entity.id
_entity.type
_entity.pdbx_description
1 polymer ?
#
loop_
_entity_poly.entity_id
_entity_poly.type
_entity_poly.pdbx_seq_one_letter_code
_entity_poly.pdbx_strand_id
1 'polypeptide(L)'
;MKKKMITALGVSAIILTNFVGSTYADSKTGVSVTAPYNKNQIAEWLEMHAKPLKTTNPNTPFNDLKSFKNMVGSASIVGLGEATHGAHEVFTMKNRIVNYLVSEKGFTNLVLEEGWDKALELDRYVLTGKGDPSQHLSPVFKTKEMLDLLNWIRQYNANPKHKSKVRIIGMDIQSVNENVYNNIIEYIKRTNSKLVPRVEEKIKGLIPVTKDMNTFESLTKEEKEKYISDAKQISALLEENKSYLNGKSKEFAWIKQNARIIEQFTTMLTSPPDKPSDLYLKHDIAMYENAKWTEEHLGKTIVWGHNGHVSKTNMLPFVYPKVAGQYLAEYYGKRYVSIGTSVYEGQYNVKNSDGEFGPYGILKSDDPNSYNYIFGQVKKNQFFIDLRKANGVTKTWLNEQHPIFAGVTTEGPDIPKTVDISLGKAFDILVQIQKVSPSQLHQ
;
A
#
# COMPACT_ATOMS: atom_id res chain seq x y z
N MET A 1 -12.84 10.51 41.12
CA MET A 1 -11.97 11.30 40.20
C MET A 1 -10.55 10.77 40.36
N LYS A 2 -9.80 10.20 39.41
CA LYS A 2 -9.86 10.01 37.96
C LYS A 2 -9.37 8.56 37.70
N LYS A 3 -10.11 7.74 36.96
CA LYS A 3 -9.64 6.42 36.50
C LYS A 3 -8.71 6.65 35.31
N LYS A 4 -7.44 6.25 35.43
CA LYS A 4 -6.51 6.18 34.29
C LYS A 4 -6.93 4.99 33.42
N MET A 5 -7.34 5.25 32.19
CA MET A 5 -7.42 4.24 31.12
C MET A 5 -6.01 3.78 30.81
N ILE A 6 -5.73 2.51 31.07
CA ILE A 6 -4.53 1.82 30.58
C ILE A 6 -4.91 1.33 29.18
N THR A 7 -4.43 2.02 28.15
CA THR A 7 -4.38 1.49 26.79
C THR A 7 -3.36 0.36 26.77
N ALA A 8 -3.85 -0.88 26.77
CA ALA A 8 -3.03 -2.06 26.57
C ALA A 8 -2.47 -2.04 25.15
N LEU A 9 -1.17 -1.81 25.04
CA LEU A 9 -0.39 -2.03 23.83
C LEU A 9 -0.48 -3.52 23.48
N GLY A 10 -0.97 -3.82 22.28
CA GLY A 10 -0.70 -5.09 21.62
C GLY A 10 0.78 -5.13 21.24
N VAL A 11 1.63 -5.40 22.22
CA VAL A 11 3.00 -5.84 22.00
C VAL A 11 2.87 -7.32 21.63
N SER A 12 2.97 -7.65 20.35
CA SER A 12 3.32 -9.01 19.94
C SER A 12 4.78 -9.24 20.28
N ALA A 13 5.07 -9.37 21.58
CA ALA A 13 6.30 -9.93 22.07
C ALA A 13 6.21 -11.44 21.85
N ILE A 14 6.57 -11.88 20.64
CA ILE A 14 6.98 -13.27 20.47
C ILE A 14 8.31 -13.41 21.20
N ILE A 15 8.27 -14.05 22.35
CA ILE A 15 9.44 -14.57 23.02
C ILE A 15 10.08 -15.59 22.06
N LEU A 16 11.11 -15.17 21.33
CA LEU A 16 12.02 -16.06 20.59
C LEU A 16 12.95 -16.73 21.60
N THR A 17 12.46 -17.74 22.31
CA THR A 17 13.32 -18.67 23.03
C THR A 17 13.99 -19.62 22.03
N ASN A 18 15.31 -19.47 21.91
CA ASN A 18 16.29 -20.46 21.46
C ASN A 18 16.06 -21.10 20.07
N PHE A 19 16.43 -20.38 19.01
CA PHE A 19 16.97 -21.03 17.82
C PHE A 19 18.49 -21.18 18.00
N VAL A 20 18.91 -22.36 18.47
CA VAL A 20 20.30 -22.80 18.36
C VAL A 20 20.62 -22.94 16.88
N GLY A 21 21.73 -22.32 16.47
CA GLY A 21 22.09 -22.10 15.08
C GLY A 21 22.07 -23.35 14.21
N SER A 22 21.32 -23.27 13.12
CA SER A 22 21.63 -23.96 11.89
C SER A 22 22.47 -23.02 11.03
N THR A 23 23.76 -23.32 10.92
CA THR A 23 24.68 -22.67 10.00
C THR A 23 24.14 -22.80 8.57
N TYR A 24 23.74 -21.68 7.97
CA TYR A 24 23.54 -21.65 6.52
C TYR A 24 24.90 -21.87 5.86
N ALA A 25 25.03 -22.97 5.14
CA ALA A 25 26.19 -23.24 4.29
C ALA A 25 26.18 -22.22 3.15
N ASP A 26 27.21 -21.37 3.12
CA ASP A 26 27.54 -20.50 1.99
C ASP A 26 27.70 -21.36 0.72
N SER A 27 26.72 -21.31 -0.17
CA SER A 27 26.97 -21.65 -1.57
C SER A 27 27.83 -20.54 -2.15
N LYS A 28 29.16 -20.75 -2.19
CA LYS A 28 30.10 -19.93 -2.96
C LYS A 28 29.63 -19.87 -4.41
N THR A 29 28.89 -18.82 -4.75
CA THR A 29 28.63 -18.41 -6.13
C THR A 29 29.81 -17.55 -6.56
N GLY A 30 30.35 -17.87 -7.74
CA GLY A 30 31.57 -17.25 -8.26
C GLY A 30 31.46 -15.73 -8.29
N VAL A 31 32.41 -15.06 -7.67
CA VAL A 31 32.61 -13.62 -7.79
C VAL A 31 32.98 -13.33 -9.24
N SER A 32 32.00 -12.89 -10.04
CA SER A 32 32.31 -12.17 -11.27
C SER A 32 32.88 -10.82 -10.84
N VAL A 33 34.21 -10.69 -10.90
CA VAL A 33 34.87 -9.40 -10.75
C VAL A 33 34.62 -8.61 -12.03
N THR A 34 33.44 -8.01 -12.13
CA THR A 34 33.21 -6.90 -13.06
C THR A 34 34.03 -5.71 -12.56
N ALA A 35 34.77 -5.05 -13.44
CA ALA A 35 35.50 -3.83 -13.09
C ALA A 35 34.51 -2.83 -12.44
N PRO A 36 34.91 -2.10 -11.37
CA PRO A 36 34.00 -1.21 -10.67
C PRO A 36 33.42 -0.20 -11.65
N TYR A 37 32.08 -0.13 -11.73
CA TYR A 37 31.40 0.86 -12.53
C TYR A 37 31.91 2.25 -12.16
N ASN A 38 32.18 3.08 -13.17
CA ASN A 38 32.46 4.48 -12.90
C ASN A 38 31.16 5.14 -12.41
N LYS A 39 31.01 5.27 -11.09
CA LYS A 39 29.83 5.85 -10.45
C LYS A 39 29.52 7.27 -10.94
N ASN A 40 30.54 8.02 -11.33
CA ASN A 40 30.36 9.35 -11.92
C ASN A 40 29.64 9.26 -13.28
N GLN A 41 29.96 8.26 -14.12
CA GLN A 41 29.24 8.05 -15.38
C GLN A 41 27.76 7.67 -15.18
N ILE A 42 27.46 6.89 -14.13
CA ILE A 42 26.07 6.55 -13.79
C ILE A 42 25.32 7.82 -13.34
N ALA A 43 25.89 8.59 -12.42
CA ALA A 43 25.29 9.82 -11.92
C ALA A 43 25.09 10.87 -13.04
N GLU A 44 26.07 11.03 -13.94
CA GLU A 44 25.96 11.89 -15.12
C GLU A 44 24.85 11.45 -16.07
N TRP A 45 24.73 10.13 -16.31
CA TRP A 45 23.64 9.58 -17.11
C TRP A 45 22.28 9.89 -16.47
N LEU A 46 22.15 9.65 -15.16
CA LEU A 46 20.94 9.95 -14.39
C LEU A 46 20.60 11.43 -14.51
N GLU A 47 21.57 12.31 -14.34
CA GLU A 47 21.36 13.75 -14.40
C GLU A 47 20.90 14.22 -15.78
N MET A 48 21.45 13.65 -16.86
CA MET A 48 21.06 13.96 -18.24
C MET A 48 19.65 13.49 -18.60
N HIS A 49 19.22 12.34 -18.06
CA HIS A 49 17.94 11.72 -18.44
C HIS A 49 16.80 12.03 -17.46
N ALA A 50 17.12 12.47 -16.24
CA ALA A 50 16.18 12.92 -15.23
C ALA A 50 15.31 14.08 -15.72
N LYS A 51 14.00 13.95 -15.53
CA LYS A 51 13.01 15.00 -15.81
C LYS A 51 12.79 15.81 -14.52
N PRO A 52 13.22 17.08 -14.47
CA PRO A 52 13.13 17.88 -13.25
C PRO A 52 11.68 18.13 -12.88
N LEU A 53 11.39 18.02 -11.59
CA LEU A 53 10.14 18.48 -10.98
C LEU A 53 10.42 19.81 -10.30
N LYS A 54 9.55 20.79 -10.50
CA LYS A 54 9.76 22.15 -9.98
C LYS A 54 9.44 22.27 -8.50
N THR A 55 8.62 21.35 -7.97
CA THR A 55 8.07 21.44 -6.61
C THR A 55 7.44 20.11 -6.20
N THR A 56 7.18 19.94 -4.90
CA THR A 56 6.34 18.89 -4.33
C THR A 56 4.92 19.37 -4.01
N ASN A 57 4.62 20.65 -4.23
CA ASN A 57 3.31 21.24 -3.90
C ASN A 57 2.16 20.76 -4.83
N PRO A 58 1.09 20.11 -4.29
CA PRO A 58 -0.07 19.59 -5.04
C PRO A 58 -0.86 20.63 -5.84
N ASN A 59 -0.78 21.90 -5.46
CA ASN A 59 -1.59 22.98 -6.03
C ASN A 59 -0.92 23.68 -7.23
N THR A 60 0.25 23.22 -7.66
CA THR A 60 0.97 23.83 -8.79
C THR A 60 0.63 23.17 -10.12
N PRO A 61 0.60 23.92 -11.24
CA PRO A 61 0.29 23.37 -12.56
C PRO A 61 1.22 22.23 -12.99
N PHE A 62 0.67 21.22 -13.67
CA PHE A 62 1.36 19.97 -14.03
C PHE A 62 2.32 20.05 -15.23
N ASN A 63 2.84 21.25 -15.55
CA ASN A 63 3.70 21.43 -16.73
C ASN A 63 4.97 20.58 -16.66
N ASP A 64 5.52 20.38 -15.46
CA ASP A 64 6.69 19.53 -15.19
C ASP A 64 6.37 18.01 -15.21
N LEU A 65 5.10 17.62 -15.16
CA LEU A 65 4.64 16.23 -15.29
C LEU A 65 4.21 15.85 -16.71
N LYS A 66 4.31 16.75 -17.71
CA LYS A 66 3.89 16.44 -19.09
C LYS A 66 4.58 15.20 -19.66
N SER A 67 5.89 15.04 -19.46
CA SER A 67 6.63 13.85 -19.93
C SER A 67 6.25 12.57 -19.18
N PHE A 68 5.66 12.68 -17.98
CA PHE A 68 5.12 11.55 -17.21
C PHE A 68 3.99 10.84 -17.97
N LYS A 69 3.23 11.58 -18.80
CA LYS A 69 2.09 11.05 -19.58
C LYS A 69 2.46 9.84 -20.43
N ASN A 70 3.62 9.92 -21.07
CA ASN A 70 4.10 8.92 -22.02
C ASN A 70 4.74 7.74 -21.31
N MET A 71 5.33 7.95 -20.14
CA MET A 71 5.91 6.87 -19.32
C MET A 71 4.83 5.95 -18.76
N VAL A 72 3.70 6.51 -18.32
CA VAL A 72 2.52 5.72 -17.89
C VAL A 72 1.80 5.08 -19.08
N GLY A 73 1.81 5.75 -20.24
CA GLY A 73 1.26 5.22 -21.48
C GLY A 73 -0.25 4.89 -21.37
N SER A 74 -0.59 3.65 -21.68
CA SER A 74 -1.93 3.07 -21.64
C SER A 74 -2.16 2.12 -20.46
N ALA A 75 -1.33 2.19 -19.41
CA ALA A 75 -1.51 1.37 -18.21
C ALA A 75 -2.92 1.54 -17.64
N SER A 76 -3.52 0.42 -17.21
CA SER A 76 -4.82 0.42 -16.54
C SER A 76 -4.67 0.57 -15.04
N ILE A 77 -3.57 0.08 -14.48
CA ILE A 77 -3.27 0.12 -13.06
C ILE A 77 -1.86 0.65 -12.84
N VAL A 78 -1.73 1.60 -11.91
CA VAL A 78 -0.46 2.27 -11.61
C VAL A 78 -0.16 2.12 -10.12
N GLY A 79 0.92 1.43 -9.78
CA GLY A 79 1.47 1.41 -8.43
C GLY A 79 2.23 2.70 -8.16
N LEU A 80 1.93 3.37 -7.05
CA LEU A 80 2.55 4.63 -6.64
C LEU A 80 3.09 4.47 -5.21
N GLY A 81 4.37 4.13 -5.14
CA GLY A 81 5.10 3.77 -3.94
C GLY A 81 5.58 4.98 -3.15
N GLU A 82 5.54 4.88 -1.82
CA GLU A 82 6.24 5.77 -0.90
C GLU A 82 7.47 5.09 -0.28
N ALA A 83 8.60 5.79 -0.27
CA ALA A 83 9.84 5.35 0.36
C ALA A 83 9.72 5.24 1.89
N THR A 84 8.73 5.89 2.49
CA THR A 84 8.39 5.84 3.91
C THR A 84 7.00 6.45 4.09
N HIS A 85 6.25 5.99 5.10
CA HIS A 85 4.97 6.59 5.50
C HIS A 85 5.14 7.89 6.32
N GLY A 86 6.36 8.37 6.51
CA GLY A 86 6.68 9.45 7.44
C GLY A 86 7.11 10.78 6.83
N ALA A 87 7.06 10.95 5.51
CA ALA A 87 7.69 12.09 4.83
C ALA A 87 6.68 13.02 4.11
N HIS A 88 6.72 14.31 4.44
CA HIS A 88 5.83 15.34 3.89
C HIS A 88 5.92 15.45 2.36
N GLU A 89 7.13 15.54 1.82
CA GLU A 89 7.39 15.75 0.39
C GLU A 89 7.03 14.51 -0.43
N VAL A 90 7.17 13.32 0.16
CA VAL A 90 6.75 12.06 -0.46
C VAL A 90 5.23 12.05 -0.62
N PHE A 91 4.48 12.36 0.44
CA PHE A 91 3.01 12.47 0.37
C PHE A 91 2.55 13.56 -0.59
N THR A 92 3.09 14.77 -0.49
CA THR A 92 2.67 15.88 -1.35
C THR A 92 3.04 15.67 -2.82
N MET A 93 4.17 15.02 -3.12
CA MET A 93 4.52 14.62 -4.49
C MET A 93 3.58 13.53 -5.01
N LYS A 94 3.25 12.51 -4.20
CA LYS A 94 2.26 11.52 -4.59
C LYS A 94 0.88 12.14 -4.81
N ASN A 95 0.48 13.13 -4.01
CA ASN A 95 -0.73 13.94 -4.25
C ASN A 95 -0.69 14.62 -5.62
N ARG A 96 0.43 15.28 -5.97
CA ARG A 96 0.61 15.86 -7.33
C ARG A 96 0.40 14.84 -8.43
N ILE A 97 1.00 13.65 -8.28
CA ILE A 97 0.91 12.58 -9.28
C ILE A 97 -0.53 12.05 -9.37
N VAL A 98 -1.23 11.83 -8.26
CA VAL A 98 -2.65 11.45 -8.26
C VAL A 98 -3.49 12.50 -8.99
N ASN A 99 -3.35 13.78 -8.63
CA ASN A 99 -4.11 14.87 -9.25
C ASN A 99 -3.90 14.92 -10.77
N TYR A 100 -2.65 14.71 -11.21
CA TYR A 100 -2.30 14.62 -12.62
C TYR A 100 -2.90 13.40 -13.31
N LEU A 101 -2.76 12.20 -12.74
CA LEU A 101 -3.29 10.97 -13.32
C LEU A 101 -4.82 10.99 -13.45
N VAL A 102 -5.50 11.55 -12.46
CA VAL A 102 -6.95 11.77 -12.49
C VAL A 102 -7.32 12.74 -13.61
N SER A 103 -6.69 13.92 -13.65
CA SER A 103 -7.07 15.01 -14.55
C SER A 103 -6.67 14.77 -16.02
N GLU A 104 -5.53 14.12 -16.26
CA GLU A 104 -4.89 14.06 -17.59
C GLU A 104 -4.85 12.65 -18.21
N LYS A 105 -5.06 11.61 -17.39
CA LYS A 105 -4.94 10.19 -17.83
C LYS A 105 -6.21 9.36 -17.58
N GLY A 106 -7.22 9.96 -16.96
CA GLY A 106 -8.53 9.35 -16.75
C GLY A 106 -8.53 8.23 -15.71
N PHE A 107 -7.65 8.30 -14.71
CA PHE A 107 -7.73 7.42 -13.54
C PHE A 107 -8.89 7.85 -12.64
N THR A 108 -9.69 6.89 -12.19
CA THR A 108 -10.95 7.16 -11.47
C THR A 108 -11.06 6.40 -10.15
N ASN A 109 -10.04 5.62 -9.78
CA ASN A 109 -10.01 4.89 -8.53
C ASN A 109 -8.65 5.08 -7.86
N LEU A 110 -8.66 5.41 -6.57
CA LEU A 110 -7.48 5.44 -5.72
C LEU A 110 -7.65 4.35 -4.67
N VAL A 111 -6.86 3.29 -4.83
CA VAL A 111 -6.70 2.22 -3.84
C VAL A 111 -5.61 2.66 -2.87
N LEU A 112 -5.94 2.80 -1.60
CA LEU A 112 -4.99 3.08 -0.52
C LEU A 112 -4.58 1.77 0.15
N GLU A 113 -3.33 1.70 0.60
CA GLU A 113 -2.87 0.77 1.64
C GLU A 113 -3.52 1.13 2.99
N GLU A 114 -4.83 0.98 3.04
CA GLU A 114 -5.68 1.26 4.18
C GLU A 114 -6.75 0.17 4.24
N GLY A 115 -7.31 -0.06 5.44
CA GLY A 115 -8.39 -1.02 5.65
C GLY A 115 -9.55 -0.76 4.69
N TRP A 116 -10.02 -1.82 4.01
CA TRP A 116 -11.22 -1.75 3.16
C TRP A 116 -12.39 -1.10 3.88
N ASP A 117 -12.61 -1.52 5.13
CA ASP A 117 -13.66 -1.08 6.03
C ASP A 117 -13.58 0.43 6.36
N LYS A 118 -12.39 0.93 6.67
CA LYS A 118 -12.10 2.35 6.92
C LYS A 118 -12.32 3.18 5.65
N ALA A 119 -11.85 2.68 4.52
CA ALA A 119 -11.94 3.36 3.24
C ALA A 119 -13.39 3.52 2.73
N LEU A 120 -14.35 2.71 3.19
CA LEU A 120 -15.78 2.93 2.91
C LEU A 120 -16.25 4.31 3.40
N GLU A 121 -15.80 4.75 4.58
CA GLU A 121 -16.14 6.07 5.11
C GLU A 121 -15.35 7.19 4.41
N LEU A 122 -14.12 6.91 3.97
CA LEU A 122 -13.35 7.85 3.15
C LEU A 122 -13.99 8.06 1.76
N ASP A 123 -14.48 6.99 1.12
CA ASP A 123 -15.22 7.07 -0.15
C ASP A 123 -16.51 7.87 0.03
N ARG A 124 -17.26 7.61 1.11
CA ARG A 124 -18.44 8.39 1.47
C ARG A 124 -18.12 9.87 1.65
N TYR A 125 -17.01 10.21 2.31
CA TYR A 125 -16.54 11.59 2.47
C TYR A 125 -16.27 12.24 1.11
N VAL A 126 -15.52 11.60 0.21
CA VAL A 126 -15.20 12.22 -1.09
C VAL A 126 -16.39 12.27 -2.04
N LEU A 127 -17.39 11.41 -1.87
CA LEU A 127 -18.61 11.40 -2.69
C LEU A 127 -19.65 12.41 -2.22
N THR A 128 -19.79 12.60 -0.90
CA THR A 128 -20.92 13.33 -0.30
C THR A 128 -20.52 14.53 0.57
N GLY A 129 -19.25 14.62 0.96
CA GLY A 129 -18.74 15.59 1.92
C GLY A 129 -19.17 15.36 3.37
N LYS A 130 -19.81 14.22 3.68
CA LYS A 130 -20.23 13.85 5.04
C LYS A 130 -19.19 12.94 5.71
N GLY A 131 -19.05 13.06 7.02
CA GLY A 131 -18.09 12.31 7.83
C GLY A 131 -16.80 13.08 8.07
N ASP A 132 -15.98 12.57 8.98
CA ASP A 132 -14.67 13.11 9.34
C ASP A 132 -13.59 12.10 8.93
N PRO A 133 -12.82 12.35 7.85
CA PRO A 133 -11.84 11.38 7.36
C PRO A 133 -10.72 11.08 8.36
N SER A 134 -10.40 12.02 9.28
CA SER A 134 -9.34 11.82 10.28
C SER A 134 -9.65 10.71 11.30
N GLN A 135 -10.93 10.39 11.48
CA GLN A 135 -11.38 9.33 12.38
C GLN A 135 -11.13 7.94 11.80
N HIS A 136 -11.09 7.82 10.47
CA HIS A 136 -11.02 6.54 9.77
C HIS A 136 -9.65 6.25 9.18
N LEU A 137 -8.78 7.25 9.00
CA LEU A 137 -7.38 7.02 8.62
C LEU A 137 -6.64 6.27 9.72
N SER A 138 -5.79 5.32 9.35
CA SER A 138 -4.86 4.64 10.25
C SER A 138 -3.87 5.66 10.84
N PRO A 139 -3.38 5.46 12.09
CA PRO A 139 -2.59 6.47 12.79
C PRO A 139 -1.41 7.05 11.99
N VAL A 140 -0.70 6.23 11.21
CA VAL A 140 0.41 6.67 10.35
C VAL A 140 -0.02 7.58 9.19
N PHE A 141 -1.28 7.47 8.75
CA PHE A 141 -1.89 8.28 7.68
C PHE A 141 -2.76 9.42 8.21
N LYS A 142 -2.92 9.58 9.53
CA LYS A 142 -3.60 10.74 10.13
C LYS A 142 -2.72 11.98 10.02
N THR A 143 -2.55 12.47 8.80
CA THR A 143 -1.70 13.60 8.49
C THR A 143 -2.44 14.64 7.66
N LYS A 144 -1.94 15.88 7.70
CA LYS A 144 -2.51 16.96 6.91
C LYS A 144 -2.45 16.69 5.40
N GLU A 145 -1.38 16.07 4.91
CA GLU A 145 -1.20 15.78 3.49
C GLU A 145 -2.24 14.79 2.96
N MET A 146 -2.60 13.77 3.76
CA MET A 146 -3.65 12.81 3.44
C MET A 146 -5.04 13.46 3.48
N LEU A 147 -5.29 14.33 4.46
CA LEU A 147 -6.54 15.09 4.54
C LEU A 147 -6.69 16.08 3.37
N ASP A 148 -5.60 16.74 2.98
CA ASP A 148 -5.55 17.64 1.82
C ASP A 148 -5.84 16.88 0.52
N LEU A 149 -5.31 15.66 0.37
CA LEU A 149 -5.63 14.77 -0.75
C LEU A 149 -7.12 14.44 -0.79
N LEU A 150 -7.68 13.94 0.31
CA LEU A 150 -9.09 13.57 0.39
C LEU A 150 -10.00 14.78 0.13
N ASN A 151 -9.64 15.95 0.66
CA ASN A 151 -10.37 17.19 0.41
C ASN A 151 -10.28 17.61 -1.07
N TRP A 152 -9.12 17.47 -1.71
CA TRP A 152 -8.99 17.72 -3.14
C TRP A 152 -9.88 16.78 -3.96
N ILE A 153 -9.89 15.48 -3.64
CA ILE A 153 -10.74 14.49 -4.32
C ILE A 153 -12.22 14.81 -4.14
N ARG A 154 -12.62 15.22 -2.93
CA ARG A 154 -13.99 15.69 -2.65
C ARG A 154 -14.37 16.90 -3.52
N GLN A 155 -13.49 17.87 -3.65
CA GLN A 155 -13.71 19.06 -4.50
C GLN A 155 -13.79 18.68 -5.98
N TYR A 156 -12.90 17.79 -6.45
CA TYR A 156 -12.94 17.24 -7.80
C TYR A 156 -14.29 16.55 -8.07
N ASN A 157 -14.74 15.68 -7.15
CA ASN A 157 -15.99 14.96 -7.29
C ASN A 157 -17.23 15.86 -7.27
N ALA A 158 -17.19 16.98 -6.55
CA ALA A 158 -18.30 17.93 -6.45
C ALA A 158 -18.42 18.86 -7.67
N ASN A 159 -17.35 19.01 -8.47
CA ASN A 159 -17.34 19.91 -9.61
C ASN A 159 -18.12 19.31 -10.81
N PRO A 160 -19.23 19.93 -11.26
CA PRO A 160 -20.08 19.40 -12.33
C PRO A 160 -19.40 19.39 -13.73
N LYS A 161 -18.25 20.06 -13.86
CA LYS A 161 -17.44 20.03 -15.09
C LYS A 161 -16.79 18.66 -15.30
N HIS A 162 -16.50 17.92 -14.22
CA HIS A 162 -15.92 16.59 -14.31
C HIS A 162 -17.02 15.54 -14.51
N LYS A 163 -16.88 14.72 -15.55
CA LYS A 163 -17.89 13.70 -15.94
C LYS A 163 -17.70 12.36 -15.24
N SER A 164 -16.59 12.17 -14.55
CA SER A 164 -16.32 11.01 -13.71
C SER A 164 -15.96 11.47 -12.31
N LYS A 165 -16.33 10.65 -11.33
CA LYS A 165 -15.88 10.78 -9.94
C LYS A 165 -14.69 9.85 -9.71
N VAL A 166 -13.88 10.22 -8.74
CA VAL A 166 -12.82 9.38 -8.17
C VAL A 166 -13.38 8.64 -6.96
N ARG A 167 -13.12 7.33 -6.90
CA ARG A 167 -13.48 6.45 -5.79
C ARG A 167 -12.27 6.22 -4.88
N ILE A 168 -12.51 6.10 -3.57
CA ILE A 168 -11.52 5.62 -2.61
C ILE A 168 -11.81 4.17 -2.27
N ILE A 169 -10.78 3.33 -2.31
CA ILE A 169 -10.86 1.92 -1.93
C ILE A 169 -9.71 1.64 -0.98
N GLY A 170 -9.94 0.82 0.04
CA GLY A 170 -8.88 0.29 0.89
C GLY A 170 -8.56 -1.13 0.45
N MET A 171 -7.28 -1.46 0.26
CA MET A 171 -6.89 -2.84 -0.08
C MET A 171 -6.52 -3.69 1.13
N ASP A 172 -6.25 -3.06 2.28
CA ASP A 172 -5.78 -3.74 3.48
C ASP A 172 -6.93 -4.37 4.28
N ILE A 173 -6.59 -5.32 5.15
CA ILE A 173 -7.49 -6.23 5.88
C ILE A 173 -7.03 -6.43 7.32
N GLN A 174 -6.52 -5.39 7.99
CA GLN A 174 -6.14 -5.47 9.42
C GLN A 174 -7.35 -5.50 10.37
N SER A 175 -8.54 -5.22 9.87
CA SER A 175 -9.81 -5.31 10.58
C SER A 175 -10.96 -5.51 9.59
N VAL A 176 -12.11 -5.92 10.09
CA VAL A 176 -13.40 -5.84 9.40
C VAL A 176 -14.41 -5.20 10.34
N ASN A 177 -14.60 -3.89 10.20
CA ASN A 177 -15.55 -3.13 11.02
C ASN A 177 -17.01 -3.39 10.61
N GLU A 178 -17.93 -3.01 11.51
CA GLU A 178 -19.37 -3.27 11.40
C GLU A 178 -20.00 -2.73 10.11
N ASN A 179 -19.46 -1.65 9.53
CA ASN A 179 -19.96 -1.07 8.28
C ASN A 179 -19.88 -2.04 7.07
N VAL A 180 -18.86 -2.92 7.01
CA VAL A 180 -18.76 -3.97 5.97
C VAL A 180 -19.91 -4.96 6.10
N TYR A 181 -20.20 -5.39 7.32
CA TYR A 181 -21.31 -6.31 7.62
C TYR A 181 -22.67 -5.66 7.36
N ASN A 182 -22.82 -4.38 7.72
CA ASN A 182 -24.05 -3.62 7.50
C ASN A 182 -24.36 -3.48 6.00
N ASN A 183 -23.36 -3.24 5.15
CA ASN A 183 -23.57 -3.23 3.70
C ASN A 183 -24.21 -4.55 3.20
N ILE A 184 -23.73 -5.69 3.69
CA ILE A 184 -24.25 -7.01 3.29
C ILE A 184 -25.69 -7.19 3.80
N ILE A 185 -25.94 -6.94 5.10
CA ILE A 185 -27.26 -7.19 5.69
C ILE A 185 -28.31 -6.22 5.14
N GLU A 186 -27.98 -4.95 4.92
CA GLU A 186 -28.91 -3.94 4.37
C GLU A 186 -29.27 -4.26 2.92
N TYR A 187 -28.28 -4.70 2.12
CA TYR A 187 -28.54 -5.12 0.75
C TYR A 187 -29.48 -6.34 0.69
N ILE A 188 -29.22 -7.36 1.52
CA ILE A 188 -30.08 -8.55 1.59
C ILE A 188 -31.49 -8.16 2.07
N LYS A 189 -31.61 -7.33 3.11
CA LYS A 189 -32.91 -6.83 3.61
C LYS A 189 -33.73 -6.16 2.51
N ARG A 190 -33.09 -5.34 1.67
CA ARG A 190 -33.76 -4.60 0.58
C ARG A 190 -34.10 -5.48 -0.63
N THR A 191 -33.27 -6.46 -0.96
CA THR A 191 -33.39 -7.23 -2.22
C THR A 191 -34.07 -8.58 -2.04
N ASN A 192 -33.79 -9.30 -0.95
CA ASN A 192 -34.44 -10.57 -0.61
C ASN A 192 -34.38 -10.82 0.90
N SER A 193 -35.29 -10.20 1.65
CA SER A 193 -35.33 -10.25 3.12
C SER A 193 -35.50 -11.66 3.70
N LYS A 194 -35.98 -12.63 2.92
CA LYS A 194 -36.11 -14.04 3.35
C LYS A 194 -34.76 -14.70 3.64
N LEU A 195 -33.67 -14.15 3.13
CA LEU A 195 -32.31 -14.67 3.36
C LEU A 195 -31.66 -14.13 4.64
N VAL A 196 -32.21 -13.06 5.25
CA VAL A 196 -31.64 -12.42 6.45
C VAL A 196 -31.38 -13.44 7.59
N PRO A 197 -32.32 -14.34 7.95
CA PRO A 197 -32.09 -15.29 9.04
C PRO A 197 -30.91 -16.25 8.81
N ARG A 198 -30.51 -16.46 7.55
CA ARG A 198 -29.40 -17.37 7.20
C ARG A 198 -28.01 -16.73 7.39
N VAL A 199 -27.94 -15.40 7.50
CA VAL A 199 -26.66 -14.66 7.64
C VAL A 199 -26.55 -13.90 8.96
N GLU A 200 -27.68 -13.53 9.58
CA GLU A 200 -27.71 -12.62 10.73
C GLU A 200 -26.92 -13.14 11.93
N GLU A 201 -27.11 -14.39 12.32
CA GLU A 201 -26.38 -14.99 13.46
C GLU A 201 -24.87 -15.09 13.19
N LYS A 202 -24.49 -15.44 11.95
CA LYS A 202 -23.08 -15.53 11.53
C LYS A 202 -22.39 -14.17 11.61
N ILE A 203 -23.04 -13.15 11.06
CA ILE A 203 -22.56 -11.76 11.09
C ILE A 203 -22.44 -11.28 12.54
N LYS A 204 -23.45 -11.54 13.38
CA LYS A 204 -23.44 -11.15 14.79
C LYS A 204 -22.27 -11.77 15.57
N GLY A 205 -21.89 -13.02 15.25
CA GLY A 205 -20.72 -13.66 15.83
C GLY A 205 -19.38 -13.12 15.30
N LEU A 206 -19.31 -12.78 14.01
CA LEU A 206 -18.09 -12.30 13.35
C LEU A 206 -17.70 -10.86 13.72
N ILE A 207 -18.67 -9.95 13.88
CA ILE A 207 -18.42 -8.53 14.22
C ILE A 207 -17.47 -8.35 15.43
N PRO A 208 -17.73 -8.94 16.62
CA PRO A 208 -16.90 -8.67 17.79
C PRO A 208 -15.48 -9.23 17.69
N VAL A 209 -15.26 -10.26 16.86
CA VAL A 209 -13.97 -10.94 16.74
C VAL A 209 -13.10 -10.41 15.60
N THR A 210 -13.68 -9.69 14.64
CA THR A 210 -12.96 -9.16 13.45
C THR A 210 -12.60 -7.68 13.55
N LYS A 211 -12.92 -7.02 14.67
CA LYS A 211 -12.62 -5.60 14.93
C LYS A 211 -11.11 -5.26 14.90
N ASP A 212 -10.25 -6.23 15.17
CA ASP A 212 -8.79 -6.12 15.09
C ASP A 212 -8.15 -7.51 15.03
N MET A 213 -6.91 -7.59 14.52
CA MET A 213 -6.18 -8.86 14.40
C MET A 213 -5.96 -9.55 15.76
N ASN A 214 -5.59 -8.80 16.80
CA ASN A 214 -5.27 -9.36 18.12
C ASN A 214 -6.45 -10.14 18.71
N THR A 215 -7.67 -9.61 18.58
CA THR A 215 -8.89 -10.26 19.06
C THR A 215 -9.09 -11.59 18.35
N PHE A 216 -8.99 -11.62 17.01
CA PHE A 216 -9.17 -12.85 16.25
C PHE A 216 -8.03 -13.85 16.48
N GLU A 217 -6.79 -13.38 16.56
CA GLU A 217 -5.61 -14.20 16.82
C GLU A 217 -5.66 -14.90 18.18
N SER A 218 -6.28 -14.27 19.18
CA SER A 218 -6.44 -14.82 20.53
C SER A 218 -7.45 -15.96 20.65
N LEU A 219 -8.26 -16.18 19.62
CA LEU A 219 -9.26 -17.27 19.59
C LEU A 219 -8.61 -18.64 19.54
N THR A 220 -9.33 -19.66 20.01
CA THR A 220 -8.90 -21.06 19.82
C THR A 220 -8.91 -21.45 18.35
N LYS A 221 -8.22 -22.54 18.03
CA LYS A 221 -8.19 -23.09 16.67
C LYS A 221 -9.61 -23.41 16.17
N GLU A 222 -10.43 -24.01 17.02
CA GLU A 222 -11.80 -24.43 16.71
C GLU A 222 -12.71 -23.22 16.48
N GLU A 223 -12.54 -22.15 17.26
CA GLU A 223 -13.26 -20.88 17.06
C GLU A 223 -12.88 -20.23 15.73
N LYS A 224 -11.59 -20.18 15.39
CA LYS A 224 -11.11 -19.66 14.10
C LYS A 224 -11.69 -20.47 12.93
N GLU A 225 -11.64 -21.80 13.00
CA GLU A 225 -12.20 -22.68 11.98
C GLU A 225 -13.71 -22.46 11.79
N LYS A 226 -14.45 -22.28 12.88
CA LYS A 226 -15.87 -21.91 12.83
C LYS A 226 -16.07 -20.58 12.09
N TYR A 227 -15.34 -19.53 12.44
CA TYR A 227 -15.51 -18.21 11.83
C TYR A 227 -15.07 -18.15 10.36
N ILE A 228 -14.05 -18.90 9.96
CA ILE A 228 -13.72 -19.10 8.54
C ILE A 228 -14.90 -19.76 7.81
N SER A 229 -15.49 -20.81 8.40
CA SER A 229 -16.64 -21.49 7.82
C SER A 229 -17.85 -20.56 7.70
N ASP A 230 -18.10 -19.74 8.73
CA ASP A 230 -19.18 -18.75 8.71
C ASP A 230 -18.97 -17.69 7.61
N ALA A 231 -17.75 -17.17 7.44
CA ALA A 231 -17.41 -16.25 6.36
C ALA A 231 -17.64 -16.85 4.97
N LYS A 232 -17.17 -18.09 4.75
CA LYS A 232 -17.38 -18.83 3.49
C LYS A 232 -18.87 -19.08 3.22
N GLN A 233 -19.65 -19.41 4.24
CA GLN A 233 -21.09 -19.63 4.12
C GLN A 233 -21.84 -18.35 3.74
N ILE A 234 -21.42 -17.18 4.23
CA ILE A 234 -21.99 -15.88 3.81
C ILE A 234 -21.72 -15.66 2.31
N SER A 235 -20.48 -15.85 1.85
CA SER A 235 -20.14 -15.71 0.42
C SER A 235 -20.85 -16.72 -0.47
N ALA A 236 -20.93 -17.98 -0.05
CA ALA A 236 -21.64 -19.03 -0.77
C ALA A 236 -23.13 -18.70 -0.89
N LEU A 237 -23.77 -18.23 0.19
CA LEU A 237 -25.16 -17.84 0.18
C LEU A 237 -25.44 -16.71 -0.82
N LEU A 238 -24.57 -15.70 -0.88
CA LEU A 238 -24.70 -14.62 -1.86
C LEU A 238 -24.63 -15.16 -3.31
N GLU A 239 -23.71 -16.08 -3.58
CA GLU A 239 -23.52 -16.65 -4.93
C GLU A 239 -24.68 -17.60 -5.32
N GLU A 240 -25.10 -18.49 -4.44
CA GLU A 240 -26.24 -19.40 -4.68
C GLU A 240 -27.54 -18.64 -4.96
N ASN A 241 -27.71 -17.47 -4.34
CA ASN A 241 -28.89 -16.64 -4.48
C ASN A 241 -28.69 -15.46 -5.44
N LYS A 242 -27.64 -15.49 -6.27
CA LYS A 242 -27.26 -14.42 -7.19
C LYS A 242 -28.43 -13.96 -8.08
N SER A 243 -29.25 -14.87 -8.61
CA SER A 243 -30.42 -14.51 -9.43
C SER A 243 -31.49 -13.75 -8.66
N TYR A 244 -31.68 -14.08 -7.37
CA TYR A 244 -32.64 -13.45 -6.47
C TYR A 244 -32.10 -12.17 -5.80
N LEU A 245 -30.81 -11.88 -5.97
CA LEU A 245 -30.10 -10.74 -5.38
C LEU A 245 -29.64 -9.73 -6.44
N ASN A 246 -30.30 -9.70 -7.62
CA ASN A 246 -29.91 -8.84 -8.74
C ASN A 246 -28.41 -8.96 -9.10
N GLY A 247 -27.91 -10.19 -9.18
CA GLY A 247 -26.49 -10.47 -9.12
C GLY A 247 -25.67 -10.14 -10.37
N LYS A 248 -26.29 -9.55 -11.40
CA LYS A 248 -25.61 -8.92 -12.55
C LYS A 248 -25.32 -7.43 -12.32
N SER A 249 -25.85 -6.85 -11.24
CA SER A 249 -25.68 -5.43 -10.94
C SER A 249 -24.28 -5.11 -10.40
N LYS A 250 -23.84 -3.88 -10.62
CA LYS A 250 -22.59 -3.35 -10.01
C LYS A 250 -22.69 -3.30 -8.49
N GLU A 251 -23.88 -3.07 -7.94
CA GLU A 251 -24.09 -3.04 -6.50
C GLU A 251 -23.88 -4.42 -5.88
N PHE A 252 -24.41 -5.50 -6.49
CA PHE A 252 -24.12 -6.86 -6.03
C PHE A 252 -22.63 -7.19 -6.07
N ALA A 253 -21.87 -6.68 -7.06
CA ALA A 253 -20.42 -6.86 -7.11
C ALA A 253 -19.71 -6.25 -5.89
N TRP A 254 -20.16 -5.09 -5.41
CA TRP A 254 -19.68 -4.50 -4.14
C TRP A 254 -20.01 -5.40 -2.95
N ILE A 255 -21.24 -5.92 -2.86
CA ILE A 255 -21.66 -6.76 -1.73
C ILE A 255 -20.87 -8.07 -1.69
N LYS A 256 -20.65 -8.69 -2.86
CA LYS A 256 -19.80 -9.87 -2.96
C LYS A 256 -18.37 -9.57 -2.52
N GLN A 257 -17.83 -8.40 -2.86
CA GLN A 257 -16.50 -8.01 -2.40
C GLN A 257 -16.45 -7.76 -0.89
N ASN A 258 -17.46 -7.12 -0.29
CA ASN A 258 -17.54 -6.96 1.17
C ASN A 258 -17.52 -8.33 1.88
N ALA A 259 -18.21 -9.34 1.34
CA ALA A 259 -18.13 -10.71 1.88
C ALA A 259 -16.74 -11.34 1.68
N ARG A 260 -16.10 -11.09 0.54
CA ARG A 260 -14.72 -11.53 0.26
C ARG A 260 -13.72 -10.98 1.29
N ILE A 261 -13.87 -9.73 1.74
CA ILE A 261 -13.02 -9.13 2.79
C ILE A 261 -13.10 -9.92 4.10
N ILE A 262 -14.28 -10.37 4.50
CA ILE A 262 -14.47 -11.19 5.71
C ILE A 262 -13.70 -12.52 5.56
N GLU A 263 -13.78 -13.16 4.40
CA GLU A 263 -13.03 -14.39 4.12
C GLU A 263 -11.52 -14.15 4.10
N GLN A 264 -11.07 -13.04 3.53
CA GLN A 264 -9.65 -12.68 3.49
C GLN A 264 -9.08 -12.49 4.90
N PHE A 265 -9.74 -11.67 5.73
CA PHE A 265 -9.36 -11.43 7.13
C PHE A 265 -9.28 -12.74 7.92
N THR A 266 -10.38 -13.52 7.92
CA THR A 266 -10.47 -14.74 8.71
C THR A 266 -9.46 -15.79 8.26
N THR A 267 -9.20 -15.94 6.95
CA THR A 267 -8.24 -16.91 6.41
C THR A 267 -6.78 -16.48 6.60
N MET A 268 -6.49 -15.18 6.63
CA MET A 268 -5.14 -14.65 6.87
C MET A 268 -4.60 -15.07 8.24
N LEU A 269 -5.46 -15.00 9.27
CA LEU A 269 -5.11 -15.19 10.68
C LEU A 269 -5.16 -16.65 11.16
N THR A 270 -5.11 -17.60 10.22
CA THR A 270 -5.08 -19.05 10.51
C THR A 270 -3.84 -19.75 10.02
N SER A 271 -2.77 -18.99 9.80
CA SER A 271 -1.47 -19.56 9.43
C SER A 271 -0.96 -20.44 10.58
N PRO A 272 -0.58 -21.69 10.30
CA PRO A 272 -0.23 -22.62 11.35
C PRO A 272 1.14 -22.21 11.95
N PRO A 273 1.43 -22.54 13.22
CA PRO A 273 2.65 -22.09 13.90
C PRO A 273 3.95 -22.51 13.18
N ASP A 274 3.92 -23.60 12.41
CA ASP A 274 5.04 -24.11 11.61
C ASP A 274 5.25 -23.36 10.28
N LYS A 275 4.33 -22.45 9.90
CA LYS A 275 4.44 -21.59 8.71
C LYS A 275 4.06 -20.14 9.02
N PRO A 276 4.83 -19.44 9.88
CA PRO A 276 4.50 -18.06 10.29
C PRO A 276 4.48 -17.06 9.11
N SER A 277 5.26 -17.31 8.05
CA SER A 277 5.32 -16.45 6.87
C SER A 277 4.07 -16.50 5.98
N ASP A 278 3.21 -17.51 6.17
CA ASP A 278 1.95 -17.65 5.43
C ASP A 278 0.96 -16.51 5.72
N LEU A 279 1.07 -15.85 6.90
CA LEU A 279 0.24 -14.70 7.24
C LEU A 279 0.54 -13.54 6.28
N TYR A 280 1.82 -13.19 6.13
CA TYR A 280 2.27 -12.11 5.25
C TYR A 280 2.03 -12.44 3.77
N LEU A 281 2.15 -13.70 3.38
CA LEU A 281 1.78 -14.15 2.04
C LEU A 281 0.28 -13.91 1.76
N LYS A 282 -0.59 -14.31 2.68
CA LYS A 282 -2.05 -14.13 2.53
C LYS A 282 -2.45 -12.65 2.58
N HIS A 283 -1.76 -11.85 3.39
CA HIS A 283 -1.95 -10.41 3.50
C HIS A 283 -1.75 -9.72 2.14
N ASP A 284 -0.61 -9.92 1.49
CA ASP A 284 -0.35 -9.28 0.19
C ASP A 284 -1.14 -9.91 -0.97
N ILE A 285 -1.54 -11.18 -0.86
CA ILE A 285 -2.53 -11.76 -1.79
C ILE A 285 -3.87 -11.00 -1.68
N ALA A 286 -4.35 -10.72 -0.47
CA ALA A 286 -5.60 -10.00 -0.27
C ALA A 286 -5.51 -8.55 -0.80
N MET A 287 -4.42 -7.84 -0.51
CA MET A 287 -4.20 -6.49 -1.04
C MET A 287 -4.16 -6.48 -2.58
N TYR A 288 -3.47 -7.45 -3.19
CA TYR A 288 -3.48 -7.65 -4.64
C TYR A 288 -4.89 -7.89 -5.19
N GLU A 289 -5.65 -8.80 -4.59
CA GLU A 289 -7.00 -9.13 -5.04
C GLU A 289 -7.94 -7.93 -4.96
N ASN A 290 -7.80 -7.10 -3.92
CA ASN A 290 -8.63 -5.91 -3.70
C ASN A 290 -8.29 -4.81 -4.72
N ALA A 291 -7.00 -4.61 -5.01
CA ALA A 291 -6.55 -3.69 -6.06
C ALA A 291 -7.00 -4.16 -7.46
N LYS A 292 -6.88 -5.46 -7.74
CA LYS A 292 -7.34 -6.08 -8.98
C LYS A 292 -8.85 -5.96 -9.15
N TRP A 293 -9.62 -6.31 -8.11
CA TRP A 293 -11.08 -6.19 -8.11
C TRP A 293 -11.50 -4.77 -8.48
N THR A 294 -10.81 -3.78 -7.93
CA THR A 294 -11.07 -2.37 -8.20
C THR A 294 -10.89 -2.05 -9.69
N GLU A 295 -9.78 -2.45 -10.30
CA GLU A 295 -9.56 -2.18 -11.73
C GLU A 295 -10.54 -2.93 -12.64
N GLU A 296 -10.82 -4.20 -12.35
CA GLU A 296 -11.74 -5.02 -13.16
C GLU A 296 -13.18 -4.52 -13.13
N HIS A 297 -13.63 -3.96 -11.99
CA HIS A 297 -15.03 -3.55 -11.80
C HIS A 297 -15.26 -2.05 -11.97
N LEU A 298 -14.26 -1.22 -11.68
CA LEU A 298 -14.39 0.23 -11.64
C LEU A 298 -13.49 0.98 -12.64
N GLY A 299 -12.60 0.29 -13.36
CA GLY A 299 -11.74 0.88 -14.38
C GLY A 299 -10.40 1.39 -13.84
N LYS A 300 -9.78 2.38 -14.50
CA LYS A 300 -8.38 2.75 -14.23
C LYS A 300 -8.09 3.11 -12.77
N THR A 301 -7.06 2.46 -12.22
CA THR A 301 -6.78 2.46 -10.77
C THR A 301 -5.35 2.89 -10.45
N ILE A 302 -5.22 3.74 -9.43
CA ILE A 302 -3.94 4.08 -8.79
C ILE A 302 -3.86 3.29 -7.48
N VAL A 303 -2.79 2.52 -7.28
CA VAL A 303 -2.50 1.80 -6.04
C VAL A 303 -1.46 2.60 -5.26
N TRP A 304 -1.90 3.28 -4.21
CA TRP A 304 -1.08 4.04 -3.30
C TRP A 304 -0.68 3.17 -2.12
N GLY A 305 0.61 2.96 -1.93
CA GLY A 305 1.14 2.28 -0.75
C GLY A 305 2.64 2.47 -0.61
N HIS A 306 3.23 1.78 0.34
CA HIS A 306 4.66 1.64 0.51
C HIS A 306 5.30 1.10 -0.76
N ASN A 307 6.53 1.52 -1.05
CA ASN A 307 7.33 0.98 -2.15
C ASN A 307 7.32 -0.57 -2.16
N GLY A 308 7.28 -1.20 -0.97
CA GLY A 308 7.38 -2.65 -0.81
C GLY A 308 6.17 -3.42 -1.30
N HIS A 309 4.98 -2.81 -1.23
CA HIS A 309 3.74 -3.44 -1.67
C HIS A 309 3.44 -3.17 -3.15
N VAL A 310 4.12 -2.21 -3.79
CA VAL A 310 3.92 -1.89 -5.21
C VAL A 310 5.10 -2.26 -6.11
N SER A 311 6.26 -2.60 -5.56
CA SER A 311 7.41 -3.05 -6.35
C SER A 311 7.13 -4.37 -7.07
N LYS A 312 7.65 -4.51 -8.29
CA LYS A 312 7.52 -5.74 -9.12
C LYS A 312 8.44 -6.87 -8.66
N THR A 313 9.30 -6.60 -7.69
CA THR A 313 10.16 -7.56 -6.99
C THR A 313 9.99 -7.37 -5.49
N ASN A 314 10.27 -8.40 -4.71
CA ASN A 314 10.09 -8.35 -3.26
C ASN A 314 11.20 -7.48 -2.60
N MET A 315 10.83 -6.30 -2.11
CA MET A 315 11.71 -5.44 -1.31
C MET A 315 11.70 -5.81 0.18
N LEU A 316 10.71 -6.61 0.61
CA LEU A 316 10.49 -6.96 2.01
C LEU A 316 10.74 -8.46 2.29
N PRO A 317 11.79 -9.11 1.74
CA PRO A 317 11.97 -10.56 1.86
C PRO A 317 12.24 -11.03 3.29
N PHE A 318 12.58 -10.11 4.19
CA PHE A 318 12.78 -10.38 5.62
C PHE A 318 11.46 -10.64 6.38
N VAL A 319 10.30 -10.31 5.80
CA VAL A 319 8.96 -10.55 6.37
C VAL A 319 8.04 -11.24 5.36
N TYR A 320 7.96 -10.71 4.14
CA TYR A 320 7.02 -11.15 3.12
C TYR A 320 7.67 -12.20 2.21
N PRO A 321 7.05 -13.36 1.96
CA PRO A 321 7.51 -14.28 0.91
C PRO A 321 7.31 -13.70 -0.50
N LYS A 322 6.22 -12.95 -0.70
CA LYS A 322 5.84 -12.31 -1.96
C LYS A 322 4.94 -11.12 -1.67
N VAL A 323 5.06 -10.08 -2.49
CA VAL A 323 4.32 -8.82 -2.31
C VAL A 323 3.28 -8.56 -3.40
N ALA A 324 2.29 -7.72 -3.11
CA ALA A 324 1.14 -7.41 -3.97
C ALA A 324 1.60 -6.91 -5.35
N GLY A 325 2.64 -6.08 -5.39
CA GLY A 325 3.23 -5.56 -6.63
C GLY A 325 3.79 -6.66 -7.55
N GLN A 326 4.25 -7.79 -7.01
CA GLN A 326 4.65 -8.95 -7.82
C GLN A 326 3.43 -9.61 -8.46
N TYR A 327 2.37 -9.86 -7.68
CA TYR A 327 1.11 -10.43 -8.20
C TYR A 327 0.47 -9.51 -9.26
N LEU A 328 0.48 -8.20 -9.03
CA LEU A 328 0.01 -7.21 -9.98
C LEU A 328 0.84 -7.27 -11.27
N ALA A 329 2.16 -7.29 -11.18
CA ALA A 329 3.04 -7.39 -12.35
C ALA A 329 2.84 -8.70 -13.14
N GLU A 330 2.69 -9.82 -12.45
CA GLU A 330 2.43 -11.12 -13.07
C GLU A 330 1.08 -11.16 -13.80
N TYR A 331 0.01 -10.64 -13.18
CA TYR A 331 -1.33 -10.66 -13.76
C TYR A 331 -1.51 -9.64 -14.89
N TYR A 332 -1.02 -8.42 -14.71
CA TYR A 332 -1.24 -7.32 -15.64
C TYR A 332 -0.14 -7.16 -16.70
N GLY A 333 1.07 -7.67 -16.46
CA GLY A 333 2.24 -7.44 -17.30
C GLY A 333 2.45 -5.94 -17.56
N LYS A 334 2.47 -5.55 -18.84
CA LYS A 334 2.65 -4.15 -19.26
C LYS A 334 1.47 -3.22 -18.89
N ARG A 335 0.31 -3.76 -18.51
CA ARG A 335 -0.83 -2.95 -18.03
C ARG A 335 -0.62 -2.42 -16.60
N TYR A 336 0.34 -2.97 -15.87
CA TYR A 336 0.79 -2.47 -14.57
C TYR A 336 2.10 -1.70 -14.70
N VAL A 337 2.03 -0.40 -14.36
CA VAL A 337 3.21 0.46 -14.24
C VAL A 337 3.47 0.71 -12.77
N SER A 338 4.68 0.38 -12.30
CA SER A 338 5.10 0.62 -10.92
C SER A 338 6.02 1.84 -10.84
N ILE A 339 5.63 2.82 -10.03
CA ILE A 339 6.38 4.04 -9.74
C ILE A 339 6.85 3.94 -8.30
N GLY A 340 8.16 3.93 -8.08
CA GLY A 340 8.75 4.04 -6.75
C GLY A 340 9.12 5.49 -6.44
N THR A 341 9.11 5.86 -5.16
CA THR A 341 9.79 7.08 -4.70
C THR A 341 11.11 6.74 -4.01
N SER A 342 12.07 7.65 -4.04
CA SER A 342 13.35 7.49 -3.34
C SER A 342 13.78 8.82 -2.74
N VAL A 343 14.56 8.72 -1.67
CA VAL A 343 14.98 9.83 -0.80
C VAL A 343 16.50 9.85 -0.65
N TYR A 344 17.08 10.94 -0.17
CA TYR A 344 18.52 11.04 0.06
C TYR A 344 18.86 11.57 1.46
N GLU A 345 18.39 12.77 1.81
CA GLU A 345 18.64 13.41 3.10
C GLU A 345 17.35 13.92 3.76
N GLY A 346 17.43 14.19 5.07
CA GLY A 346 16.32 14.78 5.83
C GLY A 346 15.84 13.92 6.98
N GLN A 347 14.63 14.23 7.46
CA GLN A 347 14.00 13.57 8.60
C GLN A 347 12.59 13.08 8.22
N TYR A 348 12.12 12.03 8.90
CA TYR A 348 10.80 11.43 8.67
C TYR A 348 10.19 10.93 9.97
N ASN A 349 8.86 10.80 10.00
CA ASN A 349 8.15 10.16 11.10
C ASN A 349 8.34 8.64 11.06
N VAL A 350 8.65 8.05 12.20
CA VAL A 350 8.83 6.60 12.38
C VAL A 350 8.51 6.25 13.82
N LYS A 351 8.16 4.99 14.11
CA LYS A 351 8.02 4.53 15.49
C LYS A 351 9.41 4.39 16.12
N ASN A 352 9.62 5.02 17.26
CA ASN A 352 10.82 4.82 18.08
C ASN A 352 10.77 3.48 18.86
N SER A 353 11.76 3.24 19.71
CA SER A 353 11.85 2.05 20.57
C SER A 353 10.66 1.88 21.52
N ASP A 354 9.97 2.97 21.87
CA ASP A 354 8.78 2.97 22.73
C ASP A 354 7.48 2.78 21.93
N GLY A 355 7.58 2.64 20.61
CA GLY A 355 6.45 2.47 19.71
C GLY A 355 5.70 3.77 19.37
N GLU A 356 6.21 4.92 19.79
CA GLU A 356 5.64 6.23 19.51
C GLU A 356 6.00 6.68 18.09
N PHE A 357 5.00 7.04 17.27
CA PHE A 357 5.21 7.55 15.92
C PHE A 357 5.48 9.05 15.95
N GLY A 358 6.68 9.45 15.55
CA GLY A 358 7.11 10.85 15.58
C GLY A 358 8.40 11.07 14.79
N PRO A 359 8.97 12.30 14.78
CA PRO A 359 10.04 12.72 13.88
C PRO A 359 11.42 12.20 14.33
N TYR A 360 11.52 10.89 14.52
CA TYR A 360 12.70 10.20 15.06
C TYR A 360 13.63 9.66 13.96
N GLY A 361 13.13 9.56 12.73
CA GLY A 361 13.86 9.03 11.59
C GLY A 361 14.80 10.07 11.00
N ILE A 362 16.06 9.70 10.77
CA ILE A 362 17.08 10.54 10.13
C ILE A 362 17.67 9.76 8.96
N LEU A 363 17.58 10.33 7.76
CA LEU A 363 18.22 9.75 6.58
C LEU A 363 19.72 10.06 6.59
N LYS A 364 20.52 9.00 6.63
CA LYS A 364 21.98 9.03 6.46
C LYS A 364 22.35 8.15 5.27
N SER A 365 22.23 8.70 4.06
CA SER A 365 22.63 7.99 2.84
C SER A 365 24.13 8.14 2.63
N ASP A 366 24.92 7.48 3.46
CA ASP A 366 26.40 7.56 3.47
C ASP A 366 27.08 6.47 2.63
N ASP A 367 26.44 5.32 2.45
CA ASP A 367 26.95 4.25 1.59
C ASP A 367 26.97 4.69 0.10
N PRO A 368 28.16 4.87 -0.50
CA PRO A 368 28.28 5.31 -1.88
C PRO A 368 27.88 4.24 -2.90
N ASN A 369 27.55 3.02 -2.49
CA ASN A 369 27.00 1.97 -3.34
C ASN A 369 25.47 1.94 -3.34
N SER A 370 24.83 2.62 -2.37
CA SER A 370 23.37 2.64 -2.28
C SER A 370 22.75 3.42 -3.45
N TYR A 371 21.55 3.00 -3.86
CA TYR A 371 20.75 3.78 -4.79
C TYR A 371 20.48 5.19 -4.25
N ASN A 372 20.19 5.32 -2.95
CA ASN A 372 19.92 6.62 -2.33
C ASN A 372 21.08 7.60 -2.54
N TYR A 373 22.33 7.17 -2.28
CA TYR A 373 23.50 8.02 -2.50
C TYR A 373 23.66 8.39 -3.97
N ILE A 374 23.64 7.41 -4.88
CA ILE A 374 23.91 7.64 -6.30
C ILE A 374 22.86 8.58 -6.93
N PHE A 375 21.57 8.38 -6.61
CA PHE A 375 20.51 9.32 -7.03
C PHE A 375 20.60 10.68 -6.30
N GLY A 376 21.12 10.69 -5.07
CA GLY A 376 21.44 11.89 -4.28
C GLY A 376 22.43 12.84 -4.95
N GLN A 377 23.34 12.31 -5.77
CA GLN A 377 24.35 13.13 -6.45
C GLN A 377 23.79 13.94 -7.63
N VAL A 378 22.58 13.65 -8.11
CA VAL A 378 21.94 14.39 -9.20
C VAL A 378 21.57 15.81 -8.73
N LYS A 379 22.05 16.84 -9.43
CA LYS A 379 21.87 18.26 -9.06
C LYS A 379 20.47 18.80 -9.41
N LYS A 380 19.43 18.11 -8.95
CA LYS A 380 18.01 18.49 -9.09
C LYS A 380 17.31 18.17 -7.77
N ASN A 381 16.58 19.13 -7.20
CA ASN A 381 15.92 18.95 -5.89
C ASN A 381 14.89 17.82 -5.91
N GLN A 382 14.13 17.71 -7.00
CA GLN A 382 13.23 16.60 -7.27
C GLN A 382 13.23 16.30 -8.76
N PHE A 383 13.09 15.03 -9.11
CA PHE A 383 12.99 14.61 -10.51
C PHE A 383 12.37 13.22 -10.61
N PHE A 384 11.96 12.86 -11.82
CA PHE A 384 11.60 11.49 -12.14
C PHE A 384 12.37 10.99 -13.36
N ILE A 385 12.50 9.67 -13.46
CA ILE A 385 13.20 9.02 -14.56
C ILE A 385 12.51 7.70 -14.93
N ASP A 386 12.51 7.39 -16.23
CA ASP A 386 12.03 6.10 -16.75
C ASP A 386 13.19 5.10 -16.73
N LEU A 387 13.21 4.20 -15.73
CA LEU A 387 14.28 3.23 -15.53
C LEU A 387 14.36 2.22 -16.68
N ARG A 388 13.23 1.96 -17.36
CA ARG A 388 13.16 1.04 -18.51
C ARG A 388 13.93 1.56 -19.73
N LYS A 389 14.25 2.85 -19.75
CA LYS A 389 15.00 3.51 -20.83
C LYS A 389 16.50 3.59 -20.55
N ALA A 390 16.97 3.04 -19.42
CA ALA A 390 18.39 2.97 -19.14
C ALA A 390 19.16 2.18 -20.20
N ASN A 391 20.39 2.62 -20.47
CA ASN A 391 21.32 1.99 -21.40
C ASN A 391 22.73 1.90 -20.78
N GLY A 392 23.65 1.23 -21.48
CA GLY A 392 25.04 1.08 -21.06
C GLY A 392 25.19 0.51 -19.64
N VAL A 393 26.21 1.01 -18.93
CA VAL A 393 26.52 0.61 -17.55
C VAL A 393 25.40 0.88 -16.56
N THR A 394 24.63 1.96 -16.76
CA THR A 394 23.50 2.29 -15.87
C THR A 394 22.39 1.25 -15.95
N LYS A 395 22.14 0.67 -17.13
CA LYS A 395 21.17 -0.42 -17.28
C LYS A 395 21.62 -1.67 -16.52
N THR A 396 22.90 -2.01 -16.58
CA THR A 396 23.45 -3.17 -15.86
C THR A 396 23.35 -2.94 -14.36
N TRP A 397 23.84 -1.80 -13.88
CA TRP A 397 23.76 -1.37 -12.47
C TRP A 397 22.32 -1.42 -11.93
N LEU A 398 21.33 -0.88 -12.65
CA LEU A 398 19.93 -0.94 -12.22
C LEU A 398 19.37 -2.38 -12.12
N ASN A 399 19.98 -3.36 -12.78
CA ASN A 399 19.53 -4.75 -12.76
C ASN A 399 20.31 -5.63 -11.76
N GLU A 400 21.33 -5.08 -11.11
CA GLU A 400 22.08 -5.69 -10.01
C GLU A 400 21.44 -5.37 -8.66
N GLN A 401 21.84 -6.09 -7.62
CA GLN A 401 21.37 -5.86 -6.26
C GLN A 401 22.26 -4.79 -5.60
N HIS A 402 21.66 -3.69 -5.16
CA HIS A 402 22.35 -2.66 -4.37
C HIS A 402 21.46 -2.20 -3.20
N PRO A 403 22.06 -1.65 -2.13
CA PRO A 403 21.31 -1.17 -0.98
C PRO A 403 20.36 -0.03 -1.34
N ILE A 404 19.16 -0.05 -0.77
CA ILE A 404 18.22 1.06 -0.73
C ILE A 404 17.62 1.21 0.66
N PHE A 405 17.27 2.43 1.05
CA PHE A 405 16.50 2.72 2.26
C PHE A 405 15.20 1.90 2.29
N ALA A 406 14.99 1.17 3.39
CA ALA A 406 13.91 0.18 3.52
C ALA A 406 12.55 0.80 3.86
N GLY A 407 12.52 1.94 4.57
CA GLY A 407 11.27 2.68 4.79
C GLY A 407 10.29 2.12 5.82
N VAL A 408 10.68 1.10 6.60
CA VAL A 408 9.80 0.43 7.58
C VAL A 408 9.30 1.42 8.64
N THR A 409 8.03 1.29 9.05
CA THR A 409 7.36 2.22 9.98
C THR A 409 7.89 2.20 11.42
N THR A 410 8.77 1.26 11.75
CA THR A 410 9.29 1.06 13.10
C THR A 410 10.81 0.94 13.05
N GLU A 411 11.51 1.64 13.94
CA GLU A 411 12.93 1.40 14.15
C GLU A 411 13.15 0.42 15.30
N GLY A 412 14.05 -0.54 15.10
CA GLY A 412 14.40 -1.53 16.11
C GLY A 412 15.66 -2.31 15.70
N PRO A 413 16.27 -3.06 16.63
CA PRO A 413 17.50 -3.81 16.37
C PRO A 413 17.32 -4.90 15.29
N ASP A 414 16.13 -5.50 15.20
CA ASP A 414 15.81 -6.56 14.24
C ASP A 414 15.18 -6.04 12.93
N ILE A 415 15.06 -4.71 12.79
CA ILE A 415 14.42 -4.10 11.62
C ILE A 415 15.50 -3.48 10.72
N PRO A 416 15.68 -3.99 9.49
CA PRO A 416 16.71 -3.46 8.60
C PRO A 416 16.36 -2.02 8.17
N LYS A 417 17.34 -1.11 8.29
CA LYS A 417 17.22 0.27 7.78
C LYS A 417 17.40 0.36 6.26
N THR A 418 18.11 -0.60 5.68
CA THR A 418 18.34 -0.74 4.24
C THR A 418 18.13 -2.18 3.82
N VAL A 419 17.74 -2.39 2.56
CA VAL A 419 17.58 -3.70 1.94
C VAL A 419 18.23 -3.69 0.55
N ASP A 420 18.70 -4.84 0.10
CA ASP A 420 19.19 -4.96 -1.28
C ASP A 420 18.02 -5.13 -2.26
N ILE A 421 18.07 -4.36 -3.36
CA ILE A 421 17.09 -4.47 -4.43
C ILE A 421 17.72 -4.33 -5.82
N SER A 422 17.09 -4.88 -6.86
CA SER A 422 17.36 -4.49 -8.25
C SER A 422 16.36 -3.44 -8.71
N LEU A 423 16.75 -2.16 -8.66
CA LEU A 423 15.82 -1.05 -8.81
C LEU A 423 15.12 -1.03 -10.19
N GLY A 424 15.86 -1.36 -11.25
CA GLY A 424 15.32 -1.47 -12.62
C GLY A 424 14.42 -2.68 -12.85
N LYS A 425 14.39 -3.65 -11.92
CA LYS A 425 13.42 -4.75 -11.90
C LYS A 425 12.23 -4.42 -11.00
N ALA A 426 12.45 -3.68 -9.91
CA ALA A 426 11.44 -3.32 -8.93
C ALA A 426 10.45 -2.27 -9.46
N PHE A 427 10.95 -1.25 -10.17
CA PHE A 427 10.14 -0.12 -10.62
C PHE A 427 10.37 0.19 -12.09
N ASP A 428 9.31 0.65 -12.77
CA ASP A 428 9.43 1.18 -14.13
C ASP A 428 9.90 2.62 -14.14
N ILE A 429 9.43 3.39 -13.16
CA ILE A 429 9.66 4.83 -13.01
C ILE A 429 10.10 5.08 -11.58
N LEU A 430 11.12 5.92 -11.39
CA LEU A 430 11.53 6.38 -10.07
C LEU A 430 11.30 7.88 -9.95
N VAL A 431 10.77 8.32 -8.81
CA VAL A 431 10.67 9.73 -8.41
C VAL A 431 11.64 9.97 -7.24
N GLN A 432 12.70 10.72 -7.48
CA GLN A 432 13.67 11.09 -6.46
C GLN A 432 13.29 12.43 -5.82
N ILE A 433 13.35 12.48 -4.50
CA ILE A 433 13.18 13.70 -3.69
C ILE A 433 14.42 13.82 -2.82
N GLN A 434 15.27 14.82 -3.08
CA GLN A 434 16.58 14.88 -2.42
C GLN A 434 16.46 15.12 -0.92
N LYS A 435 15.56 16.03 -0.51
CA LYS A 435 15.38 16.40 0.89
C LYS A 435 13.94 16.21 1.32
N VAL A 436 13.75 15.53 2.45
CA VAL A 436 12.44 15.32 3.06
C VAL A 436 12.37 15.87 4.50
N SER A 437 11.16 16.18 4.93
CA SER A 437 10.81 16.57 6.29
C SER A 437 9.69 15.66 6.83
N PRO A 438 9.52 15.58 8.17
CA PRO A 438 8.49 14.75 8.77
C PRO A 438 7.08 15.13 8.28
N SER A 439 6.24 14.13 8.02
CA SER A 439 4.82 14.35 7.71
C SER A 439 4.10 15.11 8.84
N GLN A 440 3.08 15.88 8.47
CA GLN A 440 2.38 16.75 9.40
C GLN A 440 1.27 15.97 10.12
N LEU A 441 1.62 15.30 11.22
CA LEU A 441 0.68 14.55 12.05
C LEU A 441 -0.48 15.44 12.51
N HIS A 442 -1.71 14.95 12.32
CA HIS A 442 -2.91 15.59 12.82
C HIS A 442 -3.12 15.17 14.29
N GLN A 443 -3.31 16.16 15.16
CA GLN A 443 -3.61 15.93 16.58
C GLN A 443 -5.04 15.45 16.80
#